data_AF-B0WUE4-F1
#
_entry.id   AF-B0WUE4-F1
#
_cell.length_a   1.000
_cell.length_b   1.000
_cell.length_c   1.000
_cell.angle_alpha   90.00
_cell.angle_beta   90.00
_cell.angle_gamma   90.00
#
_symmetry.space_group_name_H-M   'P 1'
#
loop_
_entity.id
_entity.type
_entity.pdbx_description
1 polymer ?
#
loop_
_entity_poly.entity_id
_entity_poly.type
_entity_poly.pdbx_seq_one_letter_code
_entity_poly.pdbx_strand_id
1 'polypeptide(L)'
;MTKRLLDLILEDKQRFVASFDYVLTDCDGNFWMALLQFWGTLSLISTTGVVWNFYGPIEGVGRAIGVLKDAGKKVVYVSNNSVRTLENYKEQVHKLGHGLAEEDLIHPAISVVRYLKSINFQGLIYAICAEPFLKLLKEAGFEVITGAIGAIKAAGKRVVYVSNNSVRPLENYQEQIRKLGHEVTEEDLVHPAVSIVRYLKSIDFNGLIYAIGSNAFLKTLRDAGYDVLNGPDDPQPESLQVVIPVIHDKKPVKAVIVDYDFNCSHIKLLRAEMYLKSDQECLFVGGSTDYRVMFTPTYTSIGTGYYTEILERSVGRKAVTLGKPGTHLVQQLKDYYGIEQA
;
A
#
# COMPACT_ATOMS: atom_id res chain seq x y z
N MET A 1 -29.05 7.79 -23.88
CA MET A 1 -29.94 6.98 -23.03
C MET A 1 -29.53 5.52 -23.20
N THR A 2 -28.94 4.91 -22.18
CA THR A 2 -28.41 3.53 -22.25
C THR A 2 -29.58 2.55 -22.16
N LYS A 3 -29.90 1.84 -23.24
CA LYS A 3 -30.93 0.78 -23.24
C LYS A 3 -30.31 -0.53 -22.74
N ARG A 4 -30.93 -1.23 -21.79
CA ARG A 4 -30.46 -2.56 -21.35
C ARG A 4 -30.89 -3.61 -22.37
N LEU A 5 -30.02 -4.55 -22.70
CA LEU A 5 -30.28 -5.60 -23.69
C LEU A 5 -31.55 -6.43 -23.36
N LEU A 6 -31.84 -6.66 -22.08
CA LEU A 6 -33.03 -7.38 -21.62
C LEU A 6 -34.34 -6.65 -21.94
N ASP A 7 -34.30 -5.32 -22.02
CA ASP A 7 -35.48 -4.47 -22.23
C ASP A 7 -35.80 -4.25 -23.73
N LEU A 8 -34.97 -4.79 -24.63
CA LEU A 8 -35.20 -4.72 -26.09
C LEU A 8 -36.24 -5.74 -26.55
N ILE A 9 -36.96 -5.42 -27.63
CA ILE A 9 -37.83 -6.36 -28.32
C ILE A 9 -37.01 -7.47 -28.99
N LEU A 10 -37.63 -8.62 -29.25
CA LEU A 10 -36.93 -9.83 -29.72
C LEU A 10 -36.14 -9.60 -31.02
N GLU A 11 -36.71 -8.85 -31.96
CA GLU A 11 -36.08 -8.54 -33.24
C GLU A 11 -34.82 -7.68 -33.07
N ASP A 12 -34.87 -6.67 -32.19
CA ASP A 12 -33.70 -5.85 -31.86
C ASP A 12 -32.62 -6.64 -31.11
N LYS A 13 -33.00 -7.59 -30.24
CA LYS A 13 -32.07 -8.51 -29.57
C LYS A 13 -31.34 -9.38 -30.59
N GLN A 14 -32.08 -9.97 -31.53
CA GLN A 14 -31.52 -10.82 -32.59
C GLN A 14 -30.59 -10.02 -33.50
N ARG A 15 -31.00 -8.81 -33.91
CA ARG A 15 -30.19 -7.90 -34.72
C ARG A 15 -28.90 -7.47 -34.01
N PHE A 16 -28.97 -7.20 -32.70
CA PHE A 16 -27.80 -6.88 -31.89
C PHE A 16 -26.84 -8.06 -31.77
N VAL A 17 -27.32 -9.26 -31.43
CA VAL A 17 -26.47 -10.46 -31.34
C VAL A 17 -25.85 -10.79 -32.69
N ALA A 18 -26.56 -10.57 -33.80
CA ALA A 18 -26.02 -10.76 -35.14
C ALA A 18 -24.89 -9.78 -35.52
N SER A 19 -24.75 -8.64 -34.82
CA SER A 19 -23.83 -7.58 -35.24
C SER A 19 -22.37 -7.76 -34.77
N PHE A 20 -22.03 -8.84 -34.08
CA PHE A 20 -20.68 -9.12 -33.59
C PHE A 20 -20.38 -10.62 -33.57
N ASP A 21 -19.10 -10.98 -33.64
CA ASP A 21 -18.64 -12.39 -33.59
C ASP A 21 -18.00 -12.76 -32.26
N TYR A 22 -17.40 -11.78 -31.59
CA TYR A 22 -16.69 -11.94 -30.31
C TYR A 22 -17.42 -11.23 -29.18
N VAL A 23 -17.44 -11.88 -28.01
CA VAL A 23 -17.85 -11.28 -26.74
C VAL A 23 -16.66 -11.32 -25.81
N LEU A 24 -16.20 -10.16 -25.36
CA LEU A 24 -15.17 -10.01 -24.33
C LEU A 24 -15.86 -9.78 -22.99
N THR A 25 -15.63 -10.64 -22.01
CA THR A 25 -16.25 -10.52 -20.68
C THR A 25 -15.18 -10.39 -19.59
N ASP A 26 -15.39 -9.46 -18.65
CA ASP A 26 -14.51 -9.30 -17.50
C ASP A 26 -14.75 -10.43 -16.50
N CYS A 27 -13.69 -11.10 -16.12
CA CYS A 27 -13.72 -12.19 -15.17
C CYS A 27 -13.95 -11.69 -13.74
N ASP A 28 -13.25 -10.64 -13.31
CA ASP A 28 -13.03 -10.38 -11.89
C ASP A 28 -13.64 -9.03 -11.43
N GLY A 29 -14.79 -9.10 -10.76
CA GLY A 29 -15.37 -7.96 -10.06
C GLY A 29 -14.64 -7.66 -8.76
N ASN A 30 -13.49 -7.00 -8.84
CA ASN A 30 -12.87 -6.42 -7.66
C ASN A 30 -13.71 -5.24 -7.13
N PHE A 31 -13.45 -4.82 -5.89
CA PHE A 31 -14.09 -3.78 -5.06
C PHE A 31 -14.35 -2.38 -5.71
N TRP A 32 -14.26 -2.26 -7.03
CA TRP A 32 -14.50 -1.06 -7.84
C TRP A 32 -15.97 -0.74 -8.07
N MET A 33 -16.90 -1.65 -7.76
CA MET A 33 -18.34 -1.38 -7.83
C MET A 33 -18.80 -0.25 -6.89
N ALA A 34 -17.99 0.11 -5.87
CA ALA A 34 -18.25 1.27 -5.03
C ALA A 34 -17.71 2.60 -5.59
N LEU A 35 -16.77 2.57 -6.56
CA LEU A 35 -16.13 3.76 -7.13
C LEU A 35 -16.60 4.12 -8.55
N LEU A 36 -17.27 3.20 -9.25
CA LEU A 36 -17.83 3.44 -10.60
C LEU A 36 -19.03 4.40 -10.63
N GLN A 37 -19.51 4.91 -9.49
CA GLN A 37 -20.45 6.03 -9.47
C GLN A 37 -19.81 7.38 -9.86
N PHE A 38 -18.48 7.49 -9.96
CA PHE A 38 -17.81 8.80 -10.07
C PHE A 38 -17.12 9.14 -11.40
N TRP A 39 -16.93 8.21 -12.34
CA TRP A 39 -16.28 8.55 -13.63
C TRP A 39 -17.03 7.92 -14.80
N GLY A 40 -17.90 8.70 -15.42
CA GLY A 40 -18.47 8.37 -16.72
C GLY A 40 -17.52 8.73 -17.84
N THR A 41 -16.81 7.74 -18.41
CA THR A 41 -16.40 7.71 -19.83
C THR A 41 -15.60 6.43 -20.15
N LEU A 42 -16.19 5.53 -20.95
CA LEU A 42 -15.54 4.92 -22.11
C LEU A 42 -16.60 4.17 -22.93
N SER A 43 -17.07 4.79 -23.99
CA SER A 43 -17.94 4.16 -25.00
C SER A 43 -17.07 3.59 -26.12
N LEU A 44 -17.03 2.25 -26.26
CA LEU A 44 -16.89 1.50 -27.54
C LEU A 44 -16.62 -0.02 -27.39
N ILE A 45 -16.71 -0.60 -26.21
CA ILE A 45 -16.67 -2.06 -26.02
C ILE A 45 -17.87 -2.42 -25.15
N SER A 46 -18.63 -3.45 -25.51
CA SER A 46 -19.71 -3.99 -24.67
C SER A 46 -19.12 -4.70 -23.43
N THR A 47 -18.40 -3.98 -22.57
CA THR A 47 -17.94 -4.47 -21.27
C THR A 47 -19.11 -4.43 -20.29
N THR A 48 -20.09 -5.30 -20.49
CA THR A 48 -21.13 -5.58 -19.50
C THR A 48 -21.10 -7.05 -19.18
N GLY A 49 -20.42 -7.41 -18.09
CA GLY A 49 -20.45 -8.75 -17.57
C GLY A 49 -19.20 -9.04 -16.77
N VAL A 50 -19.24 -8.72 -15.47
CA VAL A 50 -18.45 -9.46 -14.51
C VAL A 50 -19.08 -10.86 -14.47
N VAL A 51 -18.28 -11.91 -14.62
CA VAL A 51 -18.82 -13.27 -14.66
C VAL A 51 -19.01 -13.86 -13.24
N TRP A 52 -18.16 -13.46 -12.30
CA TRP A 52 -18.24 -13.84 -10.89
C TRP A 52 -17.80 -12.71 -9.96
N ASN A 53 -18.36 -12.71 -8.75
CA ASN A 53 -17.89 -11.86 -7.66
C ASN A 53 -17.10 -12.70 -6.63
N PHE A 54 -16.73 -12.10 -5.49
CA PHE A 54 -15.99 -12.80 -4.43
C PHE A 54 -16.71 -14.06 -3.90
N TYR A 55 -18.04 -14.08 -3.93
CA TYR A 55 -18.89 -15.13 -3.39
C TYR A 55 -19.22 -16.23 -4.41
N GLY A 56 -18.89 -16.03 -5.68
CA GLY A 56 -19.09 -17.04 -6.74
C GLY A 56 -19.67 -16.47 -8.03
N PRO A 57 -20.14 -17.36 -8.93
CA PRO A 57 -20.84 -17.00 -10.16
C PRO A 57 -21.98 -16.00 -9.92
N ILE A 58 -22.09 -14.99 -10.78
CA ILE A 58 -23.25 -14.10 -10.76
C ILE A 58 -24.44 -14.85 -11.37
N GLU A 59 -25.57 -14.82 -10.66
CA GLU A 59 -26.78 -15.53 -11.07
C GLU A 59 -27.22 -15.13 -12.49
N GLY A 60 -27.58 -16.12 -13.31
CA GLY A 60 -28.05 -15.91 -14.68
C GLY A 60 -26.95 -15.73 -15.74
N VAL A 61 -25.69 -15.45 -15.35
CA VAL A 61 -24.60 -15.25 -16.32
C VAL A 61 -24.28 -16.51 -17.11
N GLY A 62 -24.24 -17.68 -16.45
CA GLY A 62 -23.99 -18.95 -17.15
C GLY A 62 -25.02 -19.24 -18.26
N ARG A 63 -26.29 -18.92 -18.03
CA ARG A 63 -27.35 -19.03 -19.06
C ARG A 63 -27.14 -18.03 -20.20
N ALA A 64 -26.78 -16.79 -19.88
CA ALA A 64 -26.50 -15.76 -20.89
C ALA A 64 -25.31 -16.14 -21.79
N ILE A 65 -24.23 -16.67 -21.21
CA ILE A 65 -23.07 -17.20 -21.96
C ILE A 65 -23.51 -18.36 -22.85
N GLY A 66 -24.36 -19.26 -22.35
CA GLY A 66 -24.92 -20.36 -23.13
C GLY A 66 -25.65 -19.88 -24.37
N VAL A 67 -26.58 -18.93 -24.22
CA VAL A 67 -27.32 -18.35 -25.36
C VAL A 67 -26.38 -17.72 -26.39
N LEU A 68 -25.30 -17.05 -25.97
CA LEU A 68 -24.32 -16.46 -26.87
C LEU A 68 -23.54 -17.54 -27.64
N LYS A 69 -23.09 -18.60 -26.94
CA LYS A 69 -22.39 -19.72 -27.58
C LYS A 69 -23.29 -20.49 -28.54
N ASP A 70 -24.55 -20.75 -28.15
CA ASP A 70 -25.55 -21.42 -28.99
C ASP A 70 -25.87 -20.60 -30.25
N ALA A 71 -25.78 -19.27 -30.17
CA ALA A 71 -25.86 -18.36 -31.30
C ALA A 71 -24.57 -18.28 -32.14
N GLY A 72 -23.61 -19.19 -31.92
CA GLY A 72 -22.35 -19.29 -32.64
C GLY A 72 -21.32 -18.23 -32.26
N LYS A 73 -21.50 -17.49 -31.15
CA LYS A 73 -20.58 -16.42 -30.75
C LYS A 73 -19.40 -16.96 -29.98
N LYS A 74 -18.21 -16.40 -30.26
CA LYS A 74 -17.00 -16.72 -29.53
C LYS A 74 -16.91 -15.88 -28.26
N VAL A 75 -16.97 -16.54 -27.10
CA VAL A 75 -16.89 -15.87 -25.80
C VAL A 75 -15.46 -15.98 -25.27
N VAL A 76 -14.82 -14.84 -25.09
CA VAL A 76 -13.45 -14.70 -24.58
C VAL A 76 -13.49 -14.06 -23.20
N TYR A 77 -12.86 -14.73 -22.24
CA TYR A 77 -12.78 -14.35 -20.84
C TYR A 77 -11.53 -13.50 -20.62
N VAL A 78 -11.68 -12.30 -20.09
CA VAL A 78 -10.58 -11.34 -19.90
C VAL A 78 -10.42 -11.08 -18.40
N SER A 79 -9.23 -11.29 -17.87
CA SER A 79 -8.91 -10.98 -16.48
C SER A 79 -7.65 -10.12 -16.39
N ASN A 80 -7.61 -9.25 -15.37
CA ASN A 80 -6.42 -8.53 -14.93
C ASN A 80 -5.79 -9.12 -13.65
N ASN A 81 -6.32 -10.23 -13.13
CA ASN A 81 -5.84 -10.89 -11.93
C ASN A 81 -4.69 -11.82 -12.28
N SER A 82 -3.48 -11.50 -11.83
CA SER A 82 -2.26 -12.25 -12.11
C SER A 82 -1.95 -13.38 -11.10
N VAL A 83 -2.90 -13.73 -10.23
CA VAL A 83 -2.74 -14.75 -9.17
C VAL A 83 -3.41 -16.07 -9.55
N ARG A 84 -4.56 -16.04 -10.24
CA ARG A 84 -5.32 -17.26 -10.59
C ARG A 84 -4.68 -17.98 -11.78
N THR A 85 -4.63 -19.32 -11.72
CA THR A 85 -4.18 -20.15 -12.83
C THR A 85 -5.27 -20.33 -13.90
N LEU A 86 -4.88 -20.81 -15.10
CA LEU A 86 -5.84 -21.26 -16.12
C LEU A 86 -6.80 -22.31 -15.54
N GLU A 87 -6.31 -23.24 -14.72
CA GLU A 87 -7.08 -24.28 -14.06
C GLU A 87 -8.10 -23.69 -13.09
N ASN A 88 -7.74 -22.65 -12.34
CA ASN A 88 -8.70 -21.91 -11.53
C ASN A 88 -9.79 -21.26 -12.37
N TYR A 89 -9.47 -20.71 -13.54
CA TYR A 89 -10.48 -20.15 -14.45
C TYR A 89 -11.33 -21.24 -15.10
N LYS A 90 -10.76 -22.39 -15.49
CA LYS A 90 -11.49 -23.55 -16.00
C LYS A 90 -12.52 -24.04 -14.98
N GLU A 91 -12.14 -24.15 -13.71
CA GLU A 91 -13.06 -24.52 -12.63
C GLU A 91 -14.21 -23.50 -12.47
N GLN A 92 -13.90 -22.20 -12.53
CA GLN A 92 -14.91 -21.14 -12.39
C GLN A 92 -15.88 -21.12 -13.58
N VAL A 93 -15.38 -21.29 -14.80
CA VAL A 93 -16.21 -21.38 -16.01
C VAL A 93 -17.00 -22.68 -16.04
N HIS A 94 -16.45 -23.78 -15.51
CA HIS A 94 -17.17 -25.04 -15.34
C HIS A 94 -18.36 -24.90 -14.39
N LYS A 95 -18.23 -24.13 -13.29
CA LYS A 95 -19.35 -23.82 -12.39
C LYS A 95 -20.49 -23.05 -13.08
N LEU A 96 -20.22 -22.40 -14.21
CA LEU A 96 -21.25 -21.74 -15.04
C LEU A 96 -21.90 -22.70 -16.05
N GLY A 97 -21.47 -23.96 -16.10
CA GLY A 97 -21.93 -24.97 -17.04
C GLY A 97 -21.16 -24.97 -18.37
N HIS A 98 -19.96 -24.36 -18.43
CA HIS A 98 -19.21 -24.16 -19.67
C HIS A 98 -17.78 -24.70 -19.60
N GLY A 99 -17.23 -25.11 -20.74
CA GLY A 99 -15.79 -25.32 -20.91
C GLY A 99 -15.05 -24.01 -21.19
N LEU A 100 -13.77 -23.97 -20.80
CA LEU A 100 -12.82 -22.89 -21.12
C LEU A 100 -11.60 -23.46 -21.84
N ALA A 101 -11.43 -23.07 -23.10
CA ALA A 101 -10.21 -23.31 -23.86
C ALA A 101 -9.15 -22.25 -23.51
N GLU A 102 -7.86 -22.57 -23.66
CA GLU A 102 -6.77 -21.64 -23.30
C GLU A 102 -6.74 -20.40 -24.20
N GLU A 103 -7.08 -20.57 -25.48
CA GLU A 103 -7.21 -19.50 -26.46
C GLU A 103 -8.35 -18.53 -26.16
N ASP A 104 -9.32 -18.95 -25.35
CA ASP A 104 -10.48 -18.15 -24.95
C ASP A 104 -10.25 -17.42 -23.62
N LEU A 105 -9.05 -17.48 -23.05
CA LEU A 105 -8.65 -16.73 -21.86
C LEU A 105 -7.57 -15.69 -22.19
N ILE A 106 -7.87 -14.43 -21.93
CA ILE A 106 -6.89 -13.34 -21.92
C ILE A 106 -6.55 -13.04 -20.45
N HIS A 107 -5.34 -13.44 -20.06
CA HIS A 107 -4.82 -13.32 -18.70
C HIS A 107 -3.44 -12.63 -18.73
N PRO A 108 -3.06 -11.81 -17.72
CA PRO A 108 -1.84 -11.00 -17.80
C PRO A 108 -0.58 -11.87 -17.92
N ALA A 109 -0.51 -13.01 -17.22
CA ALA A 109 0.64 -13.89 -17.29
C ALA A 109 0.82 -14.52 -18.68
N ILE A 110 -0.29 -14.96 -19.29
CA ILE A 110 -0.29 -15.57 -20.63
C ILE A 110 0.09 -14.50 -21.67
N SER A 111 -0.44 -13.30 -21.53
CA SER A 111 -0.18 -12.18 -22.44
C SER A 111 1.30 -11.77 -22.43
N VAL A 112 1.90 -11.67 -21.24
CA VAL A 112 3.33 -11.38 -21.09
C VAL A 112 4.20 -12.49 -21.70
N VAL A 113 3.88 -13.75 -21.46
CA VAL A 113 4.62 -14.87 -22.07
C VAL A 113 4.51 -14.87 -23.60
N ARG A 114 3.32 -14.63 -24.15
CA ARG A 114 3.12 -14.52 -25.61
C ARG A 114 3.94 -13.37 -26.19
N TYR A 115 3.94 -12.21 -25.54
CA TYR A 115 4.72 -11.05 -25.97
C TYR A 115 6.23 -11.33 -25.95
N LEU A 116 6.75 -11.89 -24.85
CA LEU A 116 8.17 -12.21 -24.73
C LEU A 116 8.62 -13.23 -25.80
N LYS A 117 7.76 -14.20 -26.13
CA LYS A 117 8.00 -15.13 -27.24
C LYS A 117 7.98 -14.43 -28.60
N SER A 118 7.04 -13.50 -28.83
CA SER A 118 6.90 -12.82 -30.12
C SER A 118 8.09 -11.92 -30.45
N ILE A 119 8.78 -11.39 -29.43
CA ILE A 119 10.01 -10.60 -29.59
C ILE A 119 11.28 -11.44 -29.52
N ASN A 120 11.15 -12.78 -29.43
CA ASN A 120 12.26 -13.72 -29.24
C ASN A 120 13.21 -13.29 -28.09
N PHE A 121 12.64 -12.96 -26.93
CA PHE A 121 13.42 -12.51 -25.77
C PHE A 121 14.34 -13.63 -25.25
N GLN A 122 15.63 -13.33 -25.14
CA GLN A 122 16.68 -14.26 -24.69
C GLN A 122 17.39 -13.79 -23.39
N GLY A 123 16.92 -12.70 -22.79
CA GLY A 123 17.51 -12.15 -21.58
C GLY A 123 17.06 -12.87 -20.32
N LEU A 124 17.68 -12.49 -19.21
CA LEU A 124 17.28 -12.92 -17.88
C LEU A 124 16.04 -12.14 -17.41
N ILE A 125 15.00 -12.83 -16.94
CA ILE A 125 13.78 -12.21 -16.40
C ILE A 125 13.89 -12.11 -14.89
N TYR A 126 13.82 -10.90 -14.37
CA TYR A 126 13.57 -10.65 -12.97
C TYR A 126 12.07 -10.46 -12.74
N ALA A 127 11.43 -11.41 -12.06
CA ALA A 127 9.97 -11.46 -11.94
C ALA A 127 9.50 -11.13 -10.51
N ILE A 128 8.69 -10.08 -10.39
CA ILE A 128 7.93 -9.74 -9.17
C ILE A 128 6.46 -10.09 -9.43
N CYS A 129 6.11 -11.35 -9.23
CA CYS A 129 4.74 -11.82 -9.42
C CYS A 129 4.43 -13.01 -8.51
N ALA A 130 3.15 -13.40 -8.45
CA ALA A 130 2.73 -14.56 -7.69
C ALA A 130 3.33 -15.86 -8.27
N GLU A 131 3.51 -16.87 -7.41
CA GLU A 131 4.08 -18.18 -7.78
C GLU A 131 3.48 -18.81 -9.06
N PRO A 132 2.15 -18.72 -9.31
CA PRO A 132 1.57 -19.22 -10.55
C PRO A 132 2.11 -18.57 -11.82
N PHE A 133 2.38 -17.26 -11.80
CA PHE A 133 2.95 -16.53 -12.93
C PHE A 133 4.45 -16.87 -13.07
N LEU A 134 5.19 -16.98 -11.97
CA LEU A 134 6.59 -17.43 -11.99
C LEU A 134 6.73 -18.80 -12.66
N LYS A 135 5.84 -19.74 -12.31
CA LYS A 135 5.81 -21.07 -12.91
C LYS A 135 5.57 -21.00 -14.41
N LEU A 136 4.62 -20.17 -14.86
CA LEU A 136 4.27 -20.00 -16.27
C LEU A 136 5.44 -19.43 -17.10
N LEU A 137 6.20 -18.47 -16.55
CA LEU A 137 7.42 -17.96 -17.19
C LEU A 137 8.51 -19.04 -17.32
N LYS A 138 8.72 -19.84 -16.27
CA LYS A 138 9.70 -20.94 -16.27
C LYS A 138 9.30 -22.06 -17.25
N GLU A 139 8.04 -22.50 -17.23
CA GLU A 139 7.49 -23.50 -18.15
C GLU A 139 7.54 -23.03 -19.61
N ALA A 140 7.44 -21.72 -19.84
CA ALA A 140 7.59 -21.13 -21.16
C ALA A 140 9.04 -21.10 -21.68
N GLY A 141 10.02 -21.55 -20.88
CA GLY A 141 11.43 -21.66 -21.24
C GLY A 141 12.26 -20.42 -20.92
N PHE A 142 11.73 -19.44 -20.19
CA PHE A 142 12.50 -18.27 -19.79
C PHE A 142 13.36 -18.55 -18.57
N GLU A 143 14.57 -17.97 -18.55
CA GLU A 143 15.40 -17.94 -17.36
C GLU A 143 14.85 -16.87 -16.40
N VAL A 144 14.36 -17.31 -15.24
CA VAL A 144 13.68 -16.44 -14.27
C VAL A 144 14.39 -16.48 -12.93
N ILE A 145 14.81 -15.32 -12.44
CA ILE A 145 15.31 -15.16 -11.08
C ILE A 145 14.16 -14.80 -10.14
N THR A 146 14.05 -15.55 -9.06
CA THR A 146 13.18 -15.28 -7.91
C THR A 146 14.03 -14.86 -6.72
N GLY A 147 13.47 -14.08 -5.79
CA GLY A 147 14.24 -13.60 -4.63
C GLY A 147 15.08 -12.37 -4.94
N ALA A 148 14.40 -11.29 -5.35
CA ALA A 148 14.87 -9.91 -5.46
C ALA A 148 16.11 -9.56 -4.62
N ILE A 149 15.94 -9.74 -3.32
CA ILE A 149 16.91 -9.37 -2.31
C ILE A 149 18.16 -10.24 -2.44
N GLY A 150 18.00 -11.55 -2.70
CA GLY A 150 19.11 -12.47 -2.95
C GLY A 150 19.91 -12.12 -4.18
N ALA A 151 19.24 -11.81 -5.30
CA ALA A 151 19.92 -11.41 -6.54
C ALA A 151 20.68 -10.08 -6.39
N ILE A 152 20.06 -9.10 -5.73
CA ILE A 152 20.69 -7.80 -5.42
C ILE A 152 21.92 -8.00 -4.53
N LYS A 153 21.80 -8.80 -3.46
CA LYS A 153 22.93 -9.14 -2.57
C LYS A 153 24.04 -9.91 -3.31
N ALA A 154 23.69 -10.88 -4.16
CA ALA A 154 24.65 -11.66 -4.96
C ALA A 154 25.43 -10.80 -5.97
N ALA A 155 24.80 -9.74 -6.49
CA ALA A 155 25.46 -8.72 -7.30
C ALA A 155 26.35 -7.74 -6.49
N GLY A 156 26.60 -8.02 -5.21
CA GLY A 156 27.40 -7.20 -4.32
C GLY A 156 26.72 -5.89 -3.91
N LYS A 157 25.40 -5.75 -4.11
CA LYS A 157 24.66 -4.54 -3.74
C LYS A 157 24.11 -4.65 -2.32
N ARG A 158 24.17 -3.55 -1.57
CA ARG A 158 23.57 -3.43 -0.24
C ARG A 158 22.04 -3.31 -0.35
N VAL A 159 21.32 -4.02 0.51
CA VAL A 159 19.86 -3.93 0.64
C VAL A 159 19.53 -3.29 1.98
N VAL A 160 18.79 -2.18 1.96
CA VAL A 160 18.31 -1.48 3.16
C VAL A 160 16.79 -1.54 3.18
N TYR A 161 16.22 -1.93 4.30
CA TYR A 161 14.78 -2.06 4.54
C TYR A 161 14.26 -0.80 5.21
N VAL A 162 13.27 -0.14 4.60
CA VAL A 162 12.71 1.10 5.12
C VAL A 162 11.26 0.88 5.57
N SER A 163 10.97 1.14 6.84
CA SER A 163 9.68 0.91 7.49
C SER A 163 9.15 2.19 8.14
N ASN A 164 7.83 2.37 8.18
CA ASN A 164 7.16 3.40 9.00
C ASN A 164 6.69 2.86 10.35
N ASN A 165 6.96 1.58 10.65
CA ASN A 165 6.48 0.96 11.87
C ASN A 165 7.51 1.14 12.99
N SER A 166 7.26 2.16 13.82
CA SER A 166 8.11 2.59 14.94
C SER A 166 7.93 1.77 16.22
N VAL A 167 6.97 0.85 16.26
CA VAL A 167 6.64 0.04 17.46
C VAL A 167 7.07 -1.42 17.34
N ARG A 168 7.44 -1.86 16.14
CA ARG A 168 7.87 -3.24 15.88
C ARG A 168 9.35 -3.40 16.29
N PRO A 169 9.67 -4.33 17.20
CA PRO A 169 11.04 -4.68 17.54
C PRO A 169 11.84 -5.24 16.34
N LEU A 170 13.17 -5.11 16.39
CA LEU A 170 14.09 -5.61 15.36
C LEU A 170 13.91 -7.13 15.14
N GLU A 171 13.71 -7.89 16.22
CA GLU A 171 13.57 -9.35 16.21
C GLU A 171 12.40 -9.80 15.33
N ASN A 172 11.32 -9.01 15.31
CA ASN A 172 10.18 -9.29 14.44
C ASN A 172 10.49 -9.04 12.96
N TYR A 173 11.31 -8.04 12.64
CA TYR A 173 11.79 -7.85 11.26
C TYR A 173 12.74 -8.98 10.86
N GLN A 174 13.64 -9.37 11.77
CA GLN A 174 14.53 -10.50 11.57
C GLN A 174 13.76 -11.79 11.30
N GLU A 175 12.73 -12.10 12.08
CA GLU A 175 11.92 -13.29 11.87
C GLU A 175 11.22 -13.27 10.50
N GLN A 176 10.62 -12.14 10.11
CA GLN A 176 9.93 -12.01 8.82
C GLN A 176 10.90 -12.11 7.63
N ILE A 177 12.05 -11.46 7.72
CA ILE A 177 13.04 -11.47 6.64
C ILE A 177 13.76 -12.83 6.57
N ARG A 178 13.93 -13.52 7.70
CA ARG A 178 14.43 -14.90 7.74
C ARG A 178 13.48 -15.89 7.07
N LYS A 179 12.16 -15.69 7.19
CA LYS A 179 11.17 -16.47 6.42
C LYS A 179 11.30 -16.28 4.91
N LEU A 180 11.90 -15.17 4.47
CA LEU A 180 12.24 -14.91 3.07
C LEU A 180 13.63 -15.44 2.68
N GLY A 181 14.33 -16.16 3.57
CA GLY A 181 15.66 -16.71 3.32
C GLY A 181 16.81 -15.70 3.47
N HIS A 182 16.58 -14.60 4.18
CA HIS A 182 17.57 -13.54 4.34
C HIS A 182 17.81 -13.17 5.80
N GLU A 183 19.03 -12.73 6.09
CA GLU A 183 19.38 -12.11 7.37
C GLU A 183 19.29 -10.58 7.24
N VAL A 184 18.99 -9.92 8.36
CA VAL A 184 18.92 -8.46 8.50
C VAL A 184 19.52 -8.06 9.85
N THR A 185 20.34 -7.01 9.81
CA THR A 185 20.92 -6.39 11.00
C THR A 185 20.25 -5.05 11.28
N GLU A 186 20.55 -4.45 12.43
CA GLU A 186 20.08 -3.09 12.74
C GLU A 186 20.54 -2.06 11.70
N GLU A 187 21.74 -2.23 11.13
CA GLU A 187 22.28 -1.33 10.09
C GLU A 187 21.54 -1.41 8.76
N ASP A 188 20.82 -2.50 8.53
CA ASP A 188 20.03 -2.74 7.32
C ASP A 188 18.60 -2.21 7.47
N LEU A 189 18.18 -1.74 8.65
CA LEU A 189 16.82 -1.29 8.92
C LEU A 189 16.78 0.22 9.18
N VAL A 190 15.91 0.92 8.46
CA VAL A 190 15.58 2.32 8.69
C VAL A 190 14.12 2.43 9.07
N HIS A 191 13.87 2.95 10.28
CA HIS A 191 12.54 3.25 10.79
C HIS A 191 12.52 4.67 11.42
N PRO A 192 11.34 5.23 11.75
CA PRO A 192 11.23 6.65 12.08
C PRO A 192 12.14 7.12 13.22
N ALA A 193 12.33 6.31 14.27
CA ALA A 193 13.23 6.66 15.37
C ALA A 193 14.69 6.83 14.88
N VAL A 194 15.18 5.91 14.03
CA VAL A 194 16.54 5.97 13.47
C VAL A 194 16.69 7.18 12.55
N SER A 195 15.73 7.42 11.66
CA SER A 195 15.79 8.57 10.73
C SER A 195 15.71 9.91 11.46
N ILE A 196 14.90 10.00 12.52
CA ILE A 196 14.80 11.18 13.39
C ILE A 196 16.12 11.40 14.12
N VAL A 197 16.70 10.39 14.76
CA VAL A 197 18.00 10.54 15.44
C VAL A 197 19.10 10.97 14.46
N ARG A 198 19.15 10.39 13.26
CA ARG A 198 20.10 10.79 12.21
C ARG A 198 19.90 12.24 11.79
N TYR A 199 18.66 12.67 11.63
CA TYR A 199 18.33 14.05 11.26
C TYR A 199 18.77 15.03 12.35
N LEU A 200 18.40 14.77 13.60
CA LEU A 200 18.78 15.61 14.73
C LEU A 200 20.31 15.74 14.86
N LYS A 201 21.06 14.64 14.63
CA LYS A 201 22.53 14.67 14.58
C LYS A 201 23.06 15.50 13.41
N SER A 202 22.45 15.38 12.22
CA SER A 202 22.92 16.10 11.02
C SER A 202 22.77 17.63 11.09
N ILE A 203 21.89 18.11 11.97
CA ILE A 203 21.67 19.55 12.20
C ILE A 203 22.28 20.03 13.52
N ASP A 204 23.11 19.20 14.17
CA ASP A 204 23.69 19.45 15.50
C ASP A 204 22.64 19.93 16.51
N PHE A 205 21.47 19.27 16.52
CA PHE A 205 20.36 19.68 17.36
C PHE A 205 20.72 19.60 18.84
N ASN A 206 20.46 20.70 19.55
CA ASN A 206 20.60 20.78 21.00
C ASN A 206 19.37 21.48 21.60
N GLY A 207 18.76 20.86 22.61
CA GLY A 207 17.60 21.41 23.30
C GLY A 207 16.61 20.34 23.75
N LEU A 208 15.62 20.77 24.53
CA LEU A 208 14.59 19.88 25.07
C LEU A 208 13.60 19.46 23.98
N ILE A 209 13.35 18.16 23.85
CA ILE A 209 12.39 17.58 22.92
C ILE A 209 11.09 17.26 23.66
N TYR A 210 9.95 17.73 23.17
CA TYR A 210 8.66 17.17 23.53
C TYR A 210 8.25 16.13 22.49
N ALA A 211 8.08 14.88 22.91
CA ALA A 211 7.77 13.78 22.02
C ALA A 211 6.43 13.11 22.38
N ILE A 212 5.60 12.92 21.36
CA ILE A 212 4.45 12.02 21.39
C ILE A 212 4.87 10.76 20.64
N GLY A 213 4.99 9.64 21.33
CA GLY A 213 5.42 8.39 20.71
C GLY A 213 5.48 7.26 21.73
N SER A 214 5.63 6.03 21.22
CA SER A 214 5.74 4.82 22.05
C SER A 214 6.95 4.86 22.98
N ASN A 215 6.91 4.08 24.06
CA ASN A 215 8.04 3.97 24.99
C ASN A 215 9.34 3.54 24.31
N ALA A 216 9.28 2.65 23.32
CA ALA A 216 10.45 2.24 22.54
C ALA A 216 11.04 3.41 21.73
N PHE A 217 10.17 4.21 21.09
CA PHE A 217 10.58 5.42 20.38
C PHE A 217 11.22 6.45 21.33
N LEU A 218 10.59 6.72 22.47
CA LEU A 218 11.12 7.65 23.48
C LEU A 218 12.45 7.18 24.05
N LYS A 219 12.61 5.87 24.30
CA LYS A 219 13.87 5.28 24.76
C LYS A 219 14.98 5.48 23.71
N THR A 220 14.67 5.29 22.43
CA THR A 220 15.64 5.47 21.33
C THR A 220 16.20 6.91 21.30
N LEU A 221 15.35 7.92 21.48
CA LEU A 221 15.80 9.31 21.55
C LEU A 221 16.69 9.57 22.78
N ARG A 222 16.33 9.01 23.94
CA ARG A 222 17.11 9.15 25.18
C ARG A 222 18.46 8.43 25.10
N ASP A 223 18.49 7.21 24.58
CA ASP A 223 19.72 6.44 24.38
C ASP A 223 20.67 7.15 23.38
N ALA A 224 20.11 7.93 22.44
CA ALA A 224 20.88 8.77 21.53
C ALA A 224 21.43 10.06 22.17
N GLY A 225 21.14 10.32 23.44
CA GLY A 225 21.67 11.44 24.22
C GLY A 225 20.78 12.68 24.27
N TYR A 226 19.52 12.60 23.82
CA TYR A 226 18.61 13.75 23.86
C TYR A 226 17.77 13.82 25.13
N ASP A 227 17.52 15.04 25.60
CA ASP A 227 16.56 15.31 26.67
C ASP A 227 15.12 15.25 26.13
N VAL A 228 14.35 14.28 26.62
CA VAL A 228 13.00 13.99 26.10
C VAL A 228 11.93 14.09 27.19
N LEU A 229 11.06 15.07 27.01
CA LEU A 229 9.80 15.25 27.71
C LEU A 229 8.66 14.52 26.97
N ASN A 230 7.79 13.83 27.69
CA ASN A 230 6.56 13.24 27.16
C ASN A 230 5.39 13.45 28.14
N GLY A 231 4.20 13.00 27.74
CA GLY A 231 3.01 13.02 28.60
C GLY A 231 2.29 14.38 28.67
N PRO A 232 1.35 14.55 29.61
CA PRO A 232 0.97 13.57 30.63
C PRO A 232 0.27 12.34 30.03
N ASP A 233 0.44 11.19 30.68
CA ASP A 233 -0.25 9.94 30.31
C ASP A 233 -1.59 9.79 31.03
N ASP A 234 -1.71 10.36 32.23
CA ASP A 234 -2.96 10.35 32.99
C ASP A 234 -3.99 11.34 32.42
N PRO A 235 -5.30 10.95 32.40
CA PRO A 235 -6.38 11.87 32.08
C PRO A 235 -6.37 13.08 33.03
N GLN A 236 -6.65 14.25 32.46
CA GLN A 236 -6.76 15.49 33.24
C GLN A 236 -8.24 15.74 33.59
N PRO A 237 -8.54 16.23 34.82
CA PRO A 237 -9.87 16.72 35.15
C PRO A 237 -10.38 17.76 34.15
N GLU A 238 -11.67 17.75 33.86
CA GLU A 238 -12.34 18.70 32.96
C GLU A 238 -12.45 20.10 33.61
N SER A 239 -11.32 20.78 33.73
CA SER A 239 -11.21 22.12 34.30
C SER A 239 -10.10 22.90 33.62
N LEU A 240 -10.43 24.08 33.09
CA LEU A 240 -9.44 24.97 32.48
C LEU A 240 -8.33 25.36 33.48
N GLN A 241 -8.66 25.50 34.76
CA GLN A 241 -7.67 25.82 35.80
C GLN A 241 -6.64 24.71 36.00
N VAL A 242 -7.01 23.45 35.70
CA VAL A 242 -6.11 22.29 35.77
C VAL A 242 -5.40 22.06 34.45
N VAL A 243 -6.09 22.17 33.32
CA VAL A 243 -5.56 21.89 31.99
C VAL A 243 -4.55 22.95 31.53
N ILE A 244 -4.83 24.24 31.74
CA ILE A 244 -3.95 25.33 31.26
C ILE A 244 -2.51 25.19 31.77
N PRO A 245 -2.25 25.00 33.08
CA PRO A 245 -0.89 24.80 33.59
C PRO A 245 -0.18 23.57 33.01
N VAL A 246 -0.93 22.54 32.62
CA VAL A 246 -0.38 21.29 32.06
C VAL A 246 0.05 21.48 30.61
N ILE A 247 -0.79 22.11 29.80
CA ILE A 247 -0.51 22.30 28.35
C ILE A 247 0.40 23.51 28.09
N HIS A 248 0.43 24.48 29.00
CA HIS A 248 1.23 25.72 28.88
C HIS A 248 2.18 25.87 30.07
N ASP A 249 3.00 24.85 30.31
CA ASP A 249 3.98 24.80 31.41
C ASP A 249 5.25 25.65 31.18
N LYS A 250 5.35 26.29 29.99
CA LYS A 250 6.43 27.18 29.58
C LYS A 250 7.83 26.56 29.63
N LYS A 251 7.95 25.23 29.53
CA LYS A 251 9.26 24.59 29.38
C LYS A 251 9.94 25.03 28.08
N PRO A 252 11.28 25.15 28.06
CA PRO A 252 12.03 25.65 26.91
C PRO A 252 12.20 24.54 25.84
N VAL A 253 11.08 24.00 25.36
CA VAL A 253 11.06 22.97 24.31
C VAL A 253 11.53 23.58 22.99
N LYS A 254 12.49 22.93 22.35
CA LYS A 254 13.09 23.34 21.07
C LYS A 254 12.73 22.42 19.91
N ALA A 255 12.16 21.24 20.19
CA ALA A 255 11.56 20.41 19.16
C ALA A 255 10.29 19.71 19.67
N VAL A 256 9.30 19.61 18.79
CA VAL A 256 8.12 18.75 18.95
C VAL A 256 8.20 17.64 17.92
N ILE A 257 8.16 16.39 18.39
CA ILE A 257 8.23 15.20 17.54
C ILE A 257 6.99 14.35 17.75
N VAL A 258 6.31 14.00 16.65
CA VAL A 258 5.08 13.22 16.65
C VAL A 258 5.30 11.89 15.95
N ASP A 259 5.12 10.79 16.68
CA ASP A 259 5.16 9.42 16.19
C ASP A 259 4.08 8.58 16.90
N TYR A 260 4.07 7.27 16.65
CA TYR A 260 2.98 6.39 17.10
C TYR A 260 2.99 6.21 18.61
N ASP A 261 1.95 6.73 19.27
CA ASP A 261 1.66 6.57 20.71
C ASP A 261 0.27 5.93 20.88
N PHE A 262 0.21 4.78 21.55
CA PHE A 262 -1.04 4.09 21.87
C PHE A 262 -1.92 4.90 22.84
N ASN A 263 -1.30 5.76 23.64
CA ASN A 263 -1.93 6.61 24.64
C ASN A 263 -1.95 8.08 24.20
N CYS A 264 -1.94 8.35 22.89
CA CYS A 264 -2.09 9.70 22.38
C CYS A 264 -3.43 10.29 22.85
N SER A 265 -3.37 11.44 23.53
CA SER A 265 -4.53 12.10 24.11
C SER A 265 -4.66 13.53 23.58
N HIS A 266 -5.87 14.10 23.70
CA HIS A 266 -6.09 15.50 23.34
C HIS A 266 -5.17 16.45 24.12
N ILE A 267 -4.89 16.15 25.39
CA ILE A 267 -3.99 16.94 26.24
C ILE A 267 -2.55 16.94 25.71
N LYS A 268 -2.04 15.80 25.24
CA LYS A 268 -0.71 15.72 24.61
C LYS A 268 -0.64 16.58 23.34
N LEU A 269 -1.69 16.55 22.51
CA LEU A 269 -1.78 17.37 21.31
C LEU A 269 -1.84 18.87 21.63
N LEU A 270 -2.67 19.28 22.60
CA LEU A 270 -2.72 20.69 23.04
C LEU A 270 -1.36 21.17 23.59
N ARG A 271 -0.65 20.33 24.34
CA ARG A 271 0.67 20.67 24.86
C ARG A 271 1.71 20.81 23.75
N ALA A 272 1.72 19.90 22.77
CA ALA A 272 2.53 20.02 21.55
C ALA A 272 2.23 21.32 20.80
N GLU A 273 0.95 21.64 20.63
CA GLU A 273 0.50 22.86 19.98
C GLU A 273 1.00 24.11 20.70
N MET A 274 0.94 24.16 22.03
CA MET A 274 1.44 25.30 22.81
C MET A 274 2.94 25.50 22.63
N TYR A 275 3.75 24.43 22.64
CA TYR A 275 5.19 24.56 22.38
C TYR A 275 5.48 25.08 20.97
N LEU A 276 4.77 24.57 19.96
CA LEU A 276 4.92 25.00 18.56
C LEU A 276 4.48 26.46 18.34
N LYS A 277 3.43 26.92 19.04
CA LYS A 277 2.96 28.31 18.96
C LYS A 277 3.84 29.29 19.72
N SER A 278 4.50 28.84 20.78
CA SER A 278 5.33 29.69 21.65
C SER A 278 6.68 30.05 21.04
N ASP A 279 7.20 29.23 20.11
CA ASP A 279 8.50 29.46 19.48
C ASP A 279 8.44 29.06 18.00
N GLN A 280 8.56 30.07 17.10
CA GLN A 280 8.55 29.84 15.65
C GLN A 280 9.81 29.10 15.17
N GLU A 281 10.88 29.04 15.96
CA GLU A 281 12.08 28.25 15.65
C GLU A 281 12.01 26.84 16.27
N CYS A 282 10.95 26.52 17.04
CA CYS A 282 10.75 25.18 17.58
C CYS A 282 10.59 24.19 16.42
N LEU A 283 11.52 23.25 16.32
CA LEU A 283 11.56 22.27 15.26
C LEU A 283 10.31 21.37 15.33
N PHE A 284 9.60 21.20 14.22
CA PHE A 284 8.42 20.33 14.14
C PHE A 284 8.72 19.12 13.27
N VAL A 285 8.69 17.91 13.84
CA VAL A 285 9.04 16.67 13.14
C VAL A 285 7.92 15.64 13.21
N GLY A 286 7.60 15.03 12.06
CA GLY A 286 6.72 13.88 11.95
C GLY A 286 7.52 12.60 11.70
N GLY A 287 7.25 11.57 12.51
CA GLY A 287 7.77 10.22 12.37
C GLY A 287 6.98 9.42 11.34
N SER A 288 6.16 8.46 11.78
CA SER A 288 5.26 7.75 10.87
C SER A 288 4.18 8.68 10.29
N THR A 289 3.87 8.52 9.01
CA THR A 289 2.89 9.34 8.29
C THR A 289 1.63 8.58 7.90
N ASP A 290 1.49 7.34 8.35
CA ASP A 290 0.38 6.49 7.94
C ASP A 290 -0.93 7.07 8.50
N TYR A 291 -1.94 7.26 7.64
CA TYR A 291 -3.29 7.64 8.08
C TYR A 291 -4.09 6.42 8.55
N ARG A 292 -3.74 5.23 8.06
CA ARG A 292 -4.37 3.96 8.42
C ARG A 292 -3.31 2.93 8.75
N VAL A 293 -3.40 2.33 9.93
CA VAL A 293 -2.53 1.23 10.36
C VAL A 293 -3.32 -0.07 10.34
N MET A 294 -2.83 -1.09 9.64
CA MET A 294 -3.45 -2.42 9.62
C MET A 294 -2.96 -3.24 10.82
N PHE A 295 -3.90 -3.67 11.67
CA PHE A 295 -3.63 -4.68 12.70
C PHE A 295 -3.89 -6.09 12.18
N THR A 296 -4.92 -6.25 11.33
CA THR A 296 -5.22 -7.47 10.59
C THR A 296 -5.66 -7.11 9.16
N PRO A 297 -5.79 -8.08 8.23
CA PRO A 297 -6.29 -7.81 6.88
C PRO A 297 -7.69 -7.16 6.82
N THR A 298 -8.47 -7.26 7.90
CA THR A 298 -9.85 -6.74 7.97
C THR A 298 -10.03 -5.61 8.99
N TYR A 299 -9.01 -5.31 9.80
CA TYR A 299 -9.11 -4.35 10.88
C TYR A 299 -8.01 -3.29 10.79
N THR A 300 -8.44 -2.03 10.65
CA THR A 300 -7.57 -0.86 10.55
C THR A 300 -7.81 0.10 11.70
N SER A 301 -6.76 0.80 12.12
CA SER A 301 -6.80 1.88 13.10
C SER A 301 -6.38 3.20 12.49
N ILE A 302 -6.76 4.28 13.18
CA ILE A 302 -6.22 5.63 12.99
C ILE A 302 -4.70 5.56 13.12
N GLY A 303 -4.01 6.13 12.14
CA GLY A 303 -2.56 6.28 12.17
C GLY A 303 -2.13 7.70 12.52
N THR A 304 -0.82 7.86 12.71
CA THR A 304 -0.15 9.10 13.17
C THR A 304 -0.23 10.26 12.17
N GLY A 305 -0.54 9.98 10.91
CA GLY A 305 -0.76 11.02 9.90
C GLY A 305 -1.81 12.03 10.38
N TYR A 306 -2.89 11.57 11.01
CA TYR A 306 -3.93 12.45 11.56
C TYR A 306 -3.45 13.30 12.75
N TYR A 307 -2.59 12.76 13.62
CA TYR A 307 -2.04 13.50 14.77
C TYR A 307 -1.07 14.60 14.33
N THR A 308 -0.30 14.34 13.28
CA THR A 308 0.59 15.35 12.70
C THR A 308 -0.25 16.40 11.98
N GLU A 309 -1.21 15.99 11.15
CA GLU A 309 -2.05 16.90 10.37
C GLU A 309 -2.85 17.88 11.24
N ILE A 310 -3.44 17.43 12.36
CA ILE A 310 -4.18 18.32 13.25
C ILE A 310 -3.29 19.42 13.82
N LEU A 311 -2.05 19.09 14.19
CA LEU A 311 -1.06 20.06 14.66
C LEU A 311 -0.64 21.01 13.53
N GLU A 312 -0.32 20.48 12.35
CA GLU A 312 0.05 21.29 11.18
C GLU A 312 -1.01 22.35 10.84
N ARG A 313 -2.28 21.94 10.83
CA ARG A 313 -3.41 22.83 10.57
C ARG A 313 -3.58 23.86 11.69
N SER A 314 -3.41 23.45 12.94
CA SER A 314 -3.62 24.36 14.09
C SER A 314 -2.52 25.40 14.25
N VAL A 315 -1.28 25.06 13.91
CA VAL A 315 -0.12 25.96 14.01
C VAL A 315 0.20 26.68 12.69
N GLY A 316 -0.40 26.25 11.58
CA GLY A 316 -0.18 26.86 10.25
C GLY A 316 1.19 26.54 9.64
N ARG A 317 1.87 25.48 10.10
CA ARG A 317 3.22 25.09 9.65
C ARG A 317 3.31 23.58 9.41
N LYS A 318 4.07 23.19 8.38
CA LYS A 318 4.32 21.78 8.05
C LYS A 318 5.42 21.17 8.90
N ALA A 319 5.26 19.90 9.25
CA ALA A 319 6.28 19.13 9.94
C ALA A 319 7.35 18.63 8.95
N VAL A 320 8.60 18.59 9.38
CA VAL A 320 9.67 17.85 8.70
C VAL A 320 9.32 16.38 8.77
N THR A 321 9.03 15.78 7.62
CA THR A 321 8.53 14.40 7.54
C THR A 321 9.68 13.44 7.26
N LEU A 322 10.00 12.59 8.24
CA LEU A 322 11.13 11.63 8.18
C LEU A 322 10.67 10.16 8.07
N GLY A 323 9.38 9.93 7.83
CA GLY A 323 8.80 8.66 7.40
C GLY A 323 8.50 8.63 5.89
N LYS A 324 8.22 7.46 5.33
CA LYS A 324 7.76 7.28 3.94
C LYS A 324 6.35 7.85 3.77
N PRO A 325 5.99 8.58 2.70
CA PRO A 325 6.79 8.82 1.49
C PRO A 325 7.58 10.16 1.52
N GLY A 326 7.94 10.68 2.70
CA GLY A 326 8.59 11.98 2.85
C GLY A 326 9.91 12.12 2.08
N THR A 327 10.07 13.25 1.40
CA THR A 327 11.28 13.56 0.60
C THR A 327 12.53 13.76 1.46
N HIS A 328 12.39 14.24 2.70
CA HIS A 328 13.51 14.38 3.64
C HIS A 328 14.13 13.02 4.00
N LEU A 329 13.31 11.97 4.16
CA LEU A 329 13.81 10.61 4.35
C LEU A 329 14.62 10.15 3.14
N VAL A 330 14.11 10.37 1.92
CA VAL A 330 14.82 10.01 0.68
C VAL A 330 16.17 10.72 0.59
N GLN A 331 16.20 12.03 0.85
CA GLN A 331 17.44 12.80 0.79
C GLN A 331 18.44 12.33 1.87
N GLN A 332 17.98 12.13 3.11
CA GLN A 332 18.82 11.60 4.18
C GLN A 332 19.42 10.23 3.81
N LEU A 333 18.63 9.34 3.19
CA LEU A 333 19.12 8.04 2.75
C LEU A 333 20.18 8.18 1.64
N LYS A 334 19.98 9.09 0.69
CA LYS A 334 20.97 9.35 -0.35
C LYS A 334 22.29 9.84 0.24
N ASP A 335 22.23 10.82 1.13
CA ASP A 335 23.42 11.40 1.75
C ASP A 335 24.15 10.37 2.62
N TYR A 336 23.42 9.62 3.43
CA TYR A 336 23.98 8.63 4.34
C TYR A 336 24.62 7.43 3.62
N TYR A 337 24.01 6.97 2.52
CA TYR A 337 24.49 5.81 1.76
C TYR A 337 25.30 6.18 0.51
N GLY A 338 25.53 7.48 0.24
CA GLY A 338 26.26 7.95 -0.94
C GLY A 338 25.58 7.56 -2.26
N ILE A 339 24.25 7.62 -2.33
CA ILE A 339 23.49 7.24 -3.52
C ILE A 339 23.45 8.41 -4.50
N GLU A 340 24.26 8.32 -5.55
CA GLU A 340 24.25 9.27 -6.66
C GLU A 340 23.09 8.99 -7.62
N GLN A 341 22.55 10.05 -8.24
CA GLN A 341 21.57 9.91 -9.32
C GLN A 341 22.31 9.48 -10.59
N ALA A 342 21.96 8.32 -11.12
CA ALA A 342 22.49 7.80 -12.39
C ALA A 342 22.02 8.63 -13.60
#